data_AF-A0A1H6UJJ5-F1
#
_entry.id   AF-A0A1H6UJJ5-F1
#
_cell.length_a   1.000
_cell.length_b   1.000
_cell.length_c   1.000
_cell.angle_alpha   90.00
_cell.angle_beta   90.00
_cell.angle_gamma   90.00
#
_symmetry.space_group_name_H-M   'P 1'
#
loop_
_entity.id
_entity.type
_entity.pdbx_description
1 polymer ?
#
loop_
_entity_poly.entity_id
_entity_poly.type
_entity_poly.pdbx_seq_one_letter_code
_entity_poly.pdbx_strand_id
1 'polypeptide(L)'
;MSRNKKIGILISIIIGIIIVIIILFKTQTHIYLNKTNVNLYIGEKTKLELKNTNKKPQWSSENNKVATIKEGQIVAKSFGTTNVYAKLDHEIYTCHVKVTNKEKLNKSRLIMVLGDEGKTYIENSTRHYKWSSSDSNIASVKDGYVKALNIDKAKIIAQYNDEEYICHITVIAAVTEYYDPKMGESVLFM
;
A
#
# COMPACT_ATOMS: atom_id res chain seq x y z
N MET A 1 48.59 46.71 37.96
CA MET A 1 47.42 45.81 37.85
C MET A 1 47.61 44.64 38.82
N SER A 2 46.68 44.43 39.77
CA SER A 2 46.81 43.38 40.79
C SER A 2 46.87 41.99 40.15
N ARG A 3 47.56 41.05 40.80
CA ARG A 3 47.74 39.67 40.32
C ARG A 3 46.40 39.04 39.90
N ASN A 4 45.34 39.35 40.65
CA ASN A 4 43.97 38.87 40.41
C ASN A 4 43.35 39.47 39.13
N LYS A 5 43.63 40.73 38.79
CA LYS A 5 43.17 41.34 37.53
C LYS A 5 43.87 40.72 36.30
N LYS A 6 45.16 40.37 36.41
CA LYS A 6 45.90 39.67 35.33
C LYS A 6 45.37 38.25 35.10
N ILE A 7 45.05 37.52 36.16
CA ILE A 7 44.48 36.17 36.11
C ILE A 7 43.08 36.21 35.46
N GLY A 8 42.24 37.17 35.85
CA GLY A 8 40.91 37.34 35.25
C GLY A 8 40.94 37.61 33.74
N ILE A 9 41.90 38.43 33.28
CA ILE A 9 42.08 38.70 31.84
C ILE A 9 42.53 37.44 31.10
N LEU A 10 43.48 36.68 31.65
CA LEU A 10 43.97 35.45 31.01
C LEU A 10 42.87 34.39 30.89
N ILE A 11 42.05 34.22 31.92
CA ILE A 11 40.90 33.30 31.91
C ILE A 11 39.88 33.72 30.85
N SER A 12 39.58 35.03 30.73
CA SER A 12 38.64 35.52 29.71
C SER A 12 39.11 35.23 28.28
N ILE A 13 40.42 35.34 28.02
CA ILE A 13 41.02 35.03 26.72
C ILE A 13 40.94 33.52 26.44
N ILE A 14 41.24 32.69 27.44
CA ILE A 14 41.17 31.23 27.31
C ILE A 14 39.73 30.77 27.06
N ILE A 15 38.74 31.32 27.78
CA ILE A 15 37.33 31.00 27.56
C ILE A 15 36.89 31.42 26.15
N GLY A 16 37.30 32.60 25.68
CA GLY A 16 37.01 33.06 24.32
C GLY A 16 37.59 32.12 23.25
N ILE A 17 38.84 31.67 23.43
CA ILE A 17 39.50 30.72 22.52
C ILE A 17 38.78 29.36 22.55
N ILE A 18 38.39 28.86 23.73
CA ILE A 18 37.65 27.59 23.86
C ILE A 18 36.29 27.67 23.16
N ILE A 19 35.56 28.78 23.29
CA ILE A 19 34.26 28.97 22.62
C ILE A 19 34.45 29.01 21.09
N VAL A 20 35.46 29.70 20.58
CA VAL A 20 35.78 29.72 19.15
C VAL A 20 36.17 28.32 18.65
N ILE A 21 36.96 27.58 19.42
CA ILE A 21 37.34 26.20 19.10
C ILE A 21 36.10 25.28 19.06
N ILE A 22 35.16 25.42 20.01
CA ILE A 22 33.88 24.67 20.00
C ILE A 22 33.04 25.01 18.76
N ILE A 23 33.00 26.26 18.32
CA ILE A 23 32.31 26.69 17.09
C ILE A 23 33.00 26.10 15.85
N LEU A 24 34.33 26.01 15.84
CA LEU A 24 35.13 25.42 14.75
C LEU A 24 34.99 23.89 14.69
N PHE A 25 34.76 23.23 15.83
CA PHE A 25 34.40 21.81 15.90
C PHE A 25 32.90 21.57 15.65
N LYS A 26 32.35 22.20 14.61
CA LYS A 26 30.96 21.96 14.19
C LYS A 26 30.80 20.48 13.87
N THR A 27 29.94 19.77 14.60
CA THR A 27 29.67 18.35 14.37
C THR A 27 29.03 18.18 12.99
N GLN A 28 29.69 17.46 12.08
CA GLN A 28 29.10 17.10 10.80
C GLN A 28 27.99 16.08 11.05
N THR A 29 26.76 16.56 11.10
CA THR A 29 25.59 15.69 11.26
C THR A 29 25.40 14.86 10.00
N HIS A 30 25.48 13.54 10.13
CA HIS A 30 25.27 12.62 9.02
C HIS A 30 23.88 12.82 8.41
N ILE A 31 23.85 13.12 7.11
CA ILE A 31 22.62 13.31 6.34
C ILE A 31 22.11 11.93 5.90
N TYR A 32 20.79 11.72 5.96
CA TYR A 32 20.19 10.43 5.59
C TYR A 32 18.76 10.62 5.08
N LEU A 33 18.25 9.64 4.34
CA LEU A 33 16.84 9.63 3.92
C LEU A 33 15.94 9.18 5.07
N ASN A 34 14.78 9.82 5.22
CA ASN A 34 13.74 9.35 6.13
C ASN A 34 13.26 7.91 5.84
N LYS A 35 13.40 7.45 4.59
CA LYS A 35 13.02 6.11 4.13
C LYS A 35 14.01 5.63 3.08
N THR A 36 14.48 4.40 3.20
CA THR A 36 15.33 3.75 2.18
C THR A 36 14.58 2.67 1.40
N ASN A 37 13.43 2.22 1.88
CA ASN A 37 12.54 1.28 1.20
C ASN A 37 11.10 1.75 1.35
N VAL A 38 10.33 1.73 0.26
CA VAL A 38 8.89 2.01 0.29
C VAL A 38 8.15 1.00 -0.59
N ASN A 39 7.08 0.44 -0.03
CA ASN A 39 6.09 -0.35 -0.76
C ASN A 39 4.85 0.51 -0.94
N LEU A 40 4.40 0.69 -2.17
CA LEU A 40 3.26 1.54 -2.51
C LEU A 40 2.30 0.78 -3.42
N TYR A 41 1.02 1.06 -3.30
CA TYR A 41 0.06 0.68 -4.33
C TYR A 41 0.06 1.67 -5.49
N ILE A 42 -0.30 1.23 -6.68
CA ILE A 42 -0.46 2.12 -7.84
C ILE A 42 -1.39 3.30 -7.47
N GLY A 43 -0.94 4.52 -7.78
CA GLY A 43 -1.63 5.77 -7.47
C GLY A 43 -1.29 6.35 -6.09
N GLU A 44 -0.69 5.58 -5.19
CA GLU A 44 -0.26 6.07 -3.88
C GLU A 44 0.91 7.03 -3.97
N LYS A 45 1.02 7.85 -2.92
CA LYS A 45 2.01 8.92 -2.79
C LYS A 45 2.68 8.81 -1.45
N THR A 46 3.97 9.11 -1.41
CA THR A 46 4.74 9.19 -0.17
C THR A 46 5.79 10.27 -0.28
N LYS A 47 6.17 10.84 0.87
CA LYS A 47 7.18 11.89 0.92
C LYS A 47 8.53 11.32 1.37
N LEU A 48 9.54 11.70 0.63
CA LEU A 48 10.94 11.43 0.87
C LEU A 48 11.66 12.72 1.19
N GLU A 49 12.49 12.68 2.23
CA GLU A 49 13.17 13.85 2.77
C GLU A 49 14.57 13.45 3.23
N LEU A 50 15.54 14.32 2.98
CA LEU A 50 16.83 14.25 3.66
C LEU A 50 16.71 14.89 5.04
N LYS A 51 17.19 14.19 6.06
CA LYS A 51 17.28 14.67 7.44
C LYS A 51 18.66 15.26 7.71
N ASN A 52 18.75 16.09 8.75
CA ASN A 52 19.96 16.80 9.16
C ASN A 52 20.54 17.79 8.12
N THR A 53 19.69 18.31 7.23
CA THR A 53 20.06 19.35 6.27
C THR A 53 18.87 20.23 5.91
N ASN A 54 19.14 21.51 5.63
CA ASN A 54 18.16 22.45 5.09
C ASN A 54 18.34 22.66 3.56
N LYS A 55 19.36 22.02 2.98
CA LYS A 55 19.60 22.09 1.53
C LYS A 55 18.57 21.23 0.80
N LYS A 56 18.16 21.66 -0.40
CA LYS A 56 17.25 20.92 -1.26
C LYS A 56 18.05 20.00 -2.19
N PRO A 57 17.85 18.68 -2.15
CA PRO A 57 18.49 17.77 -3.09
C PRO A 57 17.85 17.85 -4.48
N GLN A 58 18.59 17.42 -5.48
CA GLN A 58 18.05 17.09 -6.80
C GLN A 58 17.46 15.68 -6.75
N TRP A 59 16.20 15.56 -7.17
CA TRP A 59 15.50 14.28 -7.16
C TRP A 59 15.46 13.66 -8.55
N SER A 60 15.65 12.35 -8.64
CA SER A 60 15.48 11.59 -9.88
C SER A 60 14.93 10.19 -9.60
N SER A 61 14.34 9.57 -10.61
CA SER A 61 13.98 8.16 -10.58
C SER A 61 14.68 7.42 -11.72
N GLU A 62 15.14 6.21 -11.42
CA GLU A 62 15.71 5.30 -12.40
C GLU A 62 14.68 4.90 -13.47
N ASN A 63 13.41 4.69 -13.08
CA ASN A 63 12.33 4.34 -13.99
C ASN A 63 11.05 5.14 -13.70
N ASN A 64 10.91 6.26 -14.40
CA ASN A 64 9.75 7.15 -14.33
C ASN A 64 8.41 6.53 -14.80
N LYS A 65 8.42 5.33 -15.41
CA LYS A 65 7.19 4.58 -15.71
C LYS A 65 6.65 3.87 -14.46
N VAL A 66 7.56 3.39 -13.59
CA VAL A 66 7.21 2.70 -12.33
C VAL A 66 6.88 3.68 -11.24
N ALA A 67 7.74 4.67 -10.99
CA ALA A 67 7.51 5.72 -10.01
C ALA A 67 8.15 7.03 -10.45
N THR A 68 7.49 8.15 -10.16
CA THR A 68 8.08 9.49 -10.37
C THR A 68 8.31 10.17 -9.04
N ILE A 69 9.27 11.08 -9.00
CA ILE A 69 9.50 11.96 -7.86
C ILE A 69 9.55 13.43 -8.30
N LYS A 70 8.85 14.30 -7.58
CA LYS A 70 8.94 15.76 -7.73
C LYS A 70 8.97 16.39 -6.35
N GLU A 71 9.99 17.19 -6.06
CA GLU A 71 10.14 17.90 -4.78
C GLU A 71 10.04 16.97 -3.55
N GLY A 72 10.62 15.76 -3.64
CA GLY A 72 10.55 14.76 -2.57
C GLY A 72 9.24 13.95 -2.55
N GLN A 73 8.25 14.29 -3.35
CA GLN A 73 6.99 13.54 -3.43
C GLN A 73 7.07 12.44 -4.48
N ILE A 74 7.07 11.20 -4.04
CA ILE A 74 6.95 10.02 -4.90
C ILE A 74 5.48 9.81 -5.28
N VAL A 75 5.25 9.46 -6.53
CA VAL A 75 3.96 8.97 -7.06
C VAL A 75 4.21 7.61 -7.71
N ALA A 76 3.54 6.56 -7.22
CA ALA A 76 3.57 5.22 -7.78
C ALA A 76 2.70 5.15 -9.04
N LYS A 77 3.26 4.73 -10.17
CA LYS A 77 2.60 4.78 -11.48
C LYS A 77 2.25 3.42 -12.07
N SER A 78 3.17 2.46 -12.03
CA SER A 78 2.94 1.13 -12.60
C SER A 78 3.57 0.06 -11.73
N PHE A 79 3.01 -1.15 -11.81
CA PHE A 79 3.59 -2.33 -11.17
C PHE A 79 5.07 -2.48 -11.51
N GLY A 80 5.90 -2.79 -10.51
CA GLY A 80 7.32 -3.04 -10.68
C GLY A 80 8.16 -2.48 -9.54
N THR A 81 9.48 -2.51 -9.71
CA THR A 81 10.44 -1.94 -8.77
C THR A 81 11.32 -0.90 -9.48
N THR A 82 11.74 0.12 -8.75
CA THR A 82 12.68 1.13 -9.25
C THR A 82 13.40 1.80 -8.09
N ASN A 83 14.58 2.37 -8.34
CA ASN A 83 15.24 3.22 -7.38
C ASN A 83 14.89 4.69 -7.62
N VAL A 84 14.79 5.42 -6.52
CA VAL A 84 14.66 6.88 -6.49
C VAL A 84 15.86 7.46 -5.76
N TYR A 85 16.43 8.51 -6.32
CA TYR A 85 17.67 9.11 -5.84
C TYR A 85 17.45 10.54 -5.34
N ALA A 86 18.09 10.86 -4.23
CA ALA A 86 18.33 12.23 -3.78
C ALA A 86 19.82 12.53 -3.97
N LYS A 87 20.15 13.46 -4.86
CA LYS A 87 21.53 13.94 -5.02
C LYS A 87 21.70 15.25 -4.27
N LEU A 88 22.65 15.30 -3.33
CA LEU A 88 23.01 16.51 -2.62
C LEU A 88 24.53 16.69 -2.67
N ASP A 89 24.99 17.78 -3.27
CA ASP A 89 26.41 18.02 -3.56
C ASP A 89 27.03 16.82 -4.32
N HIS A 90 27.95 16.08 -3.71
CA HIS A 90 28.62 14.91 -4.30
C HIS A 90 28.06 13.56 -3.83
N GLU A 91 27.07 13.57 -2.94
CA GLU A 91 26.49 12.36 -2.36
C GLU A 91 25.15 12.01 -3.02
N ILE A 92 24.91 10.70 -3.15
CA ILE A 92 23.66 10.15 -3.68
C ILE A 92 23.07 9.23 -2.62
N TYR A 93 21.81 9.50 -2.27
CA TYR A 93 21.04 8.66 -1.37
C TYR A 93 19.95 7.95 -2.16
N THR A 94 19.78 6.66 -1.90
CA THR A 94 18.89 5.80 -2.67
C THR A 94 17.73 5.33 -1.81
N CYS A 95 16.52 5.41 -2.36
CA CYS A 95 15.35 4.71 -1.85
C CYS A 95 14.88 3.70 -2.89
N HIS A 96 14.73 2.45 -2.46
CA HIS A 96 14.11 1.39 -3.24
C HIS A 96 12.58 1.51 -3.17
N VAL A 97 11.94 1.60 -4.32
CA VAL A 97 10.49 1.72 -4.46
C VAL A 97 9.95 0.45 -5.10
N LYS A 98 9.05 -0.23 -4.40
CA LYS A 98 8.26 -1.34 -4.94
C LYS A 98 6.81 -0.90 -5.08
N VAL A 99 6.29 -1.01 -6.29
CA VAL A 99 4.90 -0.68 -6.62
C VAL A 99 4.13 -1.97 -6.92
N THR A 100 3.05 -2.19 -6.18
CA THR A 100 2.16 -3.35 -6.37
C THR A 100 0.74 -2.90 -6.69
N ASN A 101 -0.07 -3.83 -7.19
CA ASN A 101 -1.51 -3.60 -7.29
C ASN A 101 -2.12 -3.71 -5.90
N LYS A 102 -3.18 -2.92 -5.65
CA LYS A 102 -4.00 -3.12 -4.47
C LYS A 102 -4.76 -4.43 -4.62
N GLU A 103 -4.88 -5.13 -3.52
CA GLU A 103 -5.69 -6.33 -3.46
C GLU A 103 -7.17 -6.00 -3.63
N LYS A 104 -7.87 -6.90 -4.29
CA LYS A 104 -9.31 -6.79 -4.51
C LYS A 104 -9.91 -8.16 -4.73
N LEU A 105 -11.17 -8.30 -4.37
CA LEU A 105 -11.94 -9.50 -4.69
C LEU A 105 -12.12 -9.59 -6.21
N ASN A 106 -11.98 -10.79 -6.78
CA ASN A 106 -12.16 -11.00 -8.22
C ASN A 106 -13.58 -10.64 -8.69
N LYS A 107 -14.58 -10.83 -7.81
CA LYS A 107 -15.99 -10.50 -8.04
C LYS A 107 -16.62 -10.02 -6.74
N SER A 108 -17.17 -8.80 -6.72
CA SER A 108 -17.92 -8.30 -5.56
C SER A 108 -19.37 -8.79 -5.50
N ARG A 109 -19.85 -9.44 -6.57
CA ARG A 109 -21.19 -10.03 -6.66
C ARG A 109 -21.16 -11.28 -7.52
N LEU A 110 -21.93 -12.28 -7.12
CA LEU A 110 -22.24 -13.48 -7.90
C LEU A 110 -23.75 -13.72 -7.87
N ILE A 111 -24.31 -13.98 -9.05
CA ILE A 111 -25.65 -14.56 -9.18
C ILE A 111 -25.41 -16.02 -9.59
N MET A 112 -25.98 -16.96 -8.85
CA MET A 112 -25.77 -18.39 -9.01
C MET A 112 -27.13 -19.08 -9.10
N VAL A 113 -27.24 -20.10 -9.94
CA VAL A 113 -28.43 -20.96 -9.94
C VAL A 113 -28.33 -21.92 -8.76
N LEU A 114 -29.47 -22.30 -8.17
CA LEU A 114 -29.52 -23.28 -7.11
C LEU A 114 -28.77 -24.57 -7.52
N GLY A 115 -27.85 -25.01 -6.68
CA GLY A 115 -26.98 -26.17 -6.95
C GLY A 115 -25.65 -25.83 -7.65
N ASP A 116 -25.48 -24.61 -8.18
CA ASP A 116 -24.24 -24.21 -8.83
C ASP A 116 -23.06 -24.16 -7.85
N GLU A 117 -21.87 -24.37 -8.41
CA GLU A 117 -20.59 -24.12 -7.75
C GLU A 117 -19.85 -22.98 -8.46
N GLY A 118 -19.13 -22.18 -7.67
CA GLY A 118 -18.33 -21.07 -8.17
C GLY A 118 -17.05 -20.93 -7.37
N LYS A 119 -16.12 -20.09 -7.86
CA LYS A 119 -14.90 -19.74 -7.13
C LYS A 119 -14.73 -18.23 -7.06
N THR A 120 -14.43 -17.76 -5.86
CA THR A 120 -13.99 -16.38 -5.58
C THR A 120 -12.61 -16.41 -4.92
N TYR A 121 -11.83 -15.36 -5.15
CA TYR A 121 -10.47 -15.22 -4.63
C TYR A 121 -10.05 -13.76 -4.60
N ILE A 122 -8.99 -13.47 -3.83
CA ILE A 122 -8.39 -12.14 -3.77
C ILE A 122 -7.29 -12.03 -4.83
N GLU A 123 -7.45 -11.09 -5.77
CA GLU A 123 -6.44 -10.75 -6.75
C GLU A 123 -5.28 -9.98 -6.11
N ASN A 124 -4.09 -10.10 -6.71
CA ASN A 124 -2.87 -9.40 -6.29
C ASN A 124 -2.42 -9.70 -4.86
N SER A 125 -2.88 -10.82 -4.28
CA SER A 125 -2.49 -11.27 -2.95
C SER A 125 -1.79 -12.62 -2.99
N THR A 126 -0.79 -12.78 -2.13
CA THR A 126 -0.17 -14.08 -1.81
C THR A 126 -0.58 -14.55 -0.41
N ARG A 127 -1.51 -13.85 0.23
CA ARG A 127 -1.96 -14.12 1.60
C ARG A 127 -2.99 -15.25 1.62
N HIS A 128 -3.05 -15.98 2.73
CA HIS A 128 -4.09 -16.97 2.97
C HIS A 128 -5.25 -16.31 3.73
N TYR A 129 -6.42 -16.25 3.10
CA TYR A 129 -7.62 -15.64 3.66
C TYR A 129 -8.48 -16.68 4.38
N LYS A 130 -9.05 -16.28 5.51
CA LYS A 130 -10.11 -17.03 6.16
C LYS A 130 -11.43 -16.73 5.43
N TRP A 131 -12.07 -17.78 4.93
CA TRP A 131 -13.35 -17.65 4.23
C TRP A 131 -14.52 -17.99 5.17
N SER A 132 -15.61 -17.22 5.06
CA SER A 132 -16.84 -17.46 5.79
C SER A 132 -18.06 -17.04 4.98
N SER A 133 -19.23 -17.55 5.37
CA SER A 133 -20.52 -17.13 4.83
C SER A 133 -21.33 -16.45 5.92
N SER A 134 -22.08 -15.40 5.57
CA SER A 134 -23.08 -14.81 6.48
C SER A 134 -24.27 -15.75 6.72
N ASP A 135 -24.54 -16.66 5.79
CA ASP A 135 -25.54 -17.71 5.93
C ASP A 135 -25.11 -18.93 5.11
N SER A 136 -24.58 -19.94 5.80
CA SER A 136 -24.10 -21.18 5.17
C SER A 136 -25.21 -22.10 4.67
N ASN A 137 -26.47 -21.84 5.01
CA ASN A 137 -27.61 -22.57 4.45
C ASN A 137 -28.00 -22.02 3.07
N ILE A 138 -27.72 -20.74 2.79
CA ILE A 138 -27.97 -20.12 1.48
C ILE A 138 -26.77 -20.35 0.54
N ALA A 139 -25.57 -20.05 1.01
CA ALA A 139 -24.35 -20.28 0.25
C ALA A 139 -23.21 -20.70 1.18
N SER A 140 -22.60 -21.85 0.93
CA SER A 140 -21.42 -22.31 1.69
C SER A 140 -20.13 -21.90 0.98
N VAL A 141 -19.04 -21.75 1.74
CA VAL A 141 -17.72 -21.47 1.17
C VAL A 141 -16.62 -22.27 1.88
N LYS A 142 -15.66 -22.77 1.10
CA LYS A 142 -14.40 -23.33 1.61
C LYS A 142 -13.26 -22.94 0.68
N ASP A 143 -12.24 -22.27 1.21
CA ASP A 143 -11.06 -21.81 0.44
C ASP A 143 -11.44 -21.05 -0.86
N GLY A 144 -12.50 -20.25 -0.79
CA GLY A 144 -13.03 -19.48 -1.91
C GLY A 144 -13.93 -20.26 -2.88
N TYR A 145 -14.09 -21.58 -2.72
CA TYR A 145 -15.08 -22.37 -3.45
C TYR A 145 -16.45 -22.19 -2.82
N VAL A 146 -17.41 -21.69 -3.58
CA VAL A 146 -18.77 -21.34 -3.14
C VAL A 146 -19.76 -22.32 -3.73
N LYS A 147 -20.70 -22.81 -2.92
CA LYS A 147 -21.85 -23.60 -3.40
C LYS A 147 -23.16 -22.90 -3.10
N ALA A 148 -24.05 -22.83 -4.08
CA ALA A 148 -25.39 -22.28 -3.95
C ALA A 148 -26.36 -23.35 -3.41
N LEU A 149 -26.89 -23.16 -2.20
CA LEU A 149 -27.61 -24.19 -1.46
C LEU A 149 -29.10 -23.90 -1.30
N ASN A 150 -29.50 -22.64 -1.14
CA ASN A 150 -30.90 -22.23 -1.08
C ASN A 150 -31.10 -20.89 -1.77
N ILE A 151 -32.29 -20.68 -2.36
CA ILE A 151 -32.69 -19.45 -3.05
C ILE A 151 -32.88 -18.34 -2.01
N ASP A 152 -31.86 -17.49 -1.87
CA ASP A 152 -31.91 -16.21 -1.18
C ASP A 152 -30.58 -15.47 -1.41
N LYS A 153 -30.24 -14.49 -0.57
CA LYS A 153 -29.01 -13.71 -0.61
C LYS A 153 -28.14 -14.01 0.61
N ALA A 154 -26.85 -14.17 0.35
CA ALA A 154 -25.83 -14.30 1.39
C ALA A 154 -24.61 -13.44 1.05
N LYS A 155 -23.66 -13.35 1.98
CA LYS A 155 -22.35 -12.75 1.76
C LYS A 155 -21.29 -13.82 1.96
N ILE A 156 -20.34 -13.88 1.04
CA ILE A 156 -19.09 -14.61 1.24
C ILE A 156 -18.00 -13.61 1.61
N ILE A 157 -17.34 -13.82 2.73
CA ILE A 157 -16.38 -12.91 3.32
C ILE A 157 -15.01 -13.58 3.32
N ALA A 158 -14.02 -12.95 2.68
CA ALA A 158 -12.61 -13.28 2.81
C ALA A 158 -11.96 -12.29 3.77
N GLN A 159 -11.36 -12.80 4.85
CA GLN A 159 -10.78 -12.01 5.92
C GLN A 159 -9.29 -12.27 6.07
N TYR A 160 -8.51 -11.20 6.26
CA TYR A 160 -7.11 -11.26 6.68
C TYR A 160 -6.84 -10.15 7.70
N ASN A 161 -6.53 -10.52 8.94
CA ASN A 161 -6.51 -9.60 10.09
C ASN A 161 -7.83 -8.80 10.16
N ASP A 162 -7.75 -7.47 10.18
CA ASP A 162 -8.91 -6.56 10.23
C ASP A 162 -9.44 -6.16 8.83
N GLU A 163 -8.86 -6.67 7.75
CA GLU A 163 -9.29 -6.41 6.38
C GLU A 163 -10.32 -7.46 5.92
N GLU A 164 -11.46 -6.98 5.40
CA GLU A 164 -12.53 -7.82 4.87
C GLU A 164 -12.84 -7.50 3.40
N TYR A 165 -13.03 -8.55 2.61
CA TYR A 165 -13.50 -8.48 1.23
C TYR A 165 -14.80 -9.27 1.09
N ILE A 166 -15.85 -8.60 0.61
CA ILE A 166 -17.21 -9.14 0.61
C ILE A 166 -17.70 -9.39 -0.82
N CYS A 167 -18.07 -10.65 -1.10
CA CYS A 167 -18.85 -11.03 -2.27
C CYS A 167 -20.33 -11.11 -1.89
N HIS A 168 -21.20 -10.38 -2.59
CA HIS A 168 -22.64 -10.53 -2.46
C HIS A 168 -23.14 -11.69 -3.33
N ILE A 169 -23.72 -12.71 -2.71
CA ILE A 169 -24.32 -13.85 -3.41
C ILE A 169 -25.82 -13.62 -3.54
N THR A 170 -26.38 -13.95 -4.70
CA THR A 170 -27.81 -14.13 -4.91
C THR A 170 -28.01 -15.46 -5.60
N VAL A 171 -28.75 -16.35 -4.95
CA VAL A 171 -29.10 -17.66 -5.49
C VAL A 171 -30.50 -17.58 -6.09
N ILE A 172 -30.68 -18.10 -7.30
CA ILE A 172 -31.94 -18.08 -8.04
C ILE A 172 -32.33 -19.49 -8.50
N ALA A 173 -33.61 -19.71 -8.78
CA ALA A 173 -34.05 -20.93 -9.47
C ALA A 173 -33.50 -20.97 -10.91
N ALA A 174 -33.32 -22.17 -11.44
CA ALA A 174 -33.03 -22.34 -12.85
C ALA A 174 -34.28 -21.96 -13.65
N VAL A 175 -34.15 -21.04 -14.60
CA VAL A 175 -35.22 -20.79 -15.56
C VAL A 175 -35.16 -21.90 -16.60
N THR A 176 -36.24 -22.69 -16.70
CA THR A 176 -36.40 -23.61 -17.84
C THR A 176 -37.35 -22.97 -18.84
N GLU A 177 -36.86 -22.74 -20.06
CA GLU A 177 -37.73 -22.46 -21.19
C GLU A 177 -38.34 -23.78 -21.66
N TYR A 178 -39.66 -23.89 -21.58
CA TYR A 178 -40.41 -25.01 -22.13
C TYR A 178 -41.08 -24.57 -23.42
N TYR A 179 -40.74 -25.23 -24.52
CA TYR A 179 -41.40 -25.02 -25.81
C TYR A 179 -42.71 -25.84 -25.84
N ASP A 180 -43.85 -25.16 -25.77
CA ASP A 180 -45.15 -25.79 -26.00
C ASP A 180 -45.49 -25.77 -27.50
N PRO A 181 -45.45 -26.92 -28.20
CA PRO A 181 -45.73 -26.97 -29.64
C PRO A 181 -47.19 -26.61 -29.99
N LYS A 182 -48.10 -26.47 -29.02
CA LYS A 182 -49.50 -26.07 -29.23
C LYS A 182 -49.72 -24.56 -29.13
N MET A 183 -48.84 -23.83 -28.45
CA MET A 183 -48.97 -22.39 -28.18
C MET A 183 -48.13 -21.51 -29.12
N GLY A 184 -47.10 -22.08 -29.79
CA GLY A 184 -46.25 -21.34 -30.73
C GLY A 184 -45.28 -20.35 -30.07
N GLU A 185 -45.17 -20.34 -28.74
CA GLU A 185 -44.26 -19.50 -27.95
C GLU A 185 -43.63 -20.29 -26.81
N SER A 186 -42.43 -19.89 -26.38
CA SER A 186 -41.74 -20.46 -25.22
C SER A 186 -42.38 -19.97 -23.91
N VAL A 187 -42.62 -20.88 -22.98
CA VAL A 187 -43.16 -20.57 -21.64
C VAL A 187 -42.03 -20.68 -20.60
N LEU A 188 -41.86 -19.65 -19.76
CA LEU A 188 -40.94 -19.69 -18.63
C LEU A 188 -41.60 -20.38 -17.42
N PHE A 189 -40.94 -21.39 -16.87
CA PHE A 189 -41.29 -21.96 -15.56
C PHE A 189 -40.24 -21.53 -14.51
N MET A 190 -40.72 -21.10 -13.33
CA MET A 190 -39.91 -20.72 -12.16
C MET A 190 -40.06 -21.73 -11.03
#